data_AF-A0A355BYU0-F1
#
_entry.id   AF-A0A355BYU0-F1
#
_cell.length_a   1.000
_cell.length_b   1.000
_cell.length_c   1.000
_cell.angle_alpha   90.00
_cell.angle_beta   90.00
_cell.angle_gamma   90.00
#
_symmetry.space_group_name_H-M   'P 1'
#
loop_
_entity.id
_entity.type
_entity.pdbx_description
1 polymer ?
#
loop_
_entity_poly.entity_id
_entity_poly.type
_entity_poly.pdbx_seq_one_letter_code
_entity_poly.pdbx_strand_id
1 'polypeptide(L)'
;GEKFIRTFEAYQRDVIEAHKTSDLSESQPTKGNIEGGLSTIEEKAMGNLEKIGREVQYIDVLGPAEAPSKGPGMYFMDSSSAAAECVTLMAAAGFAVHTFPTGQGNVIGHPIVPVIKLTANPRTVRTMSEHIDLDVSGLLRRELTMNGAGDALIDMVVRTANGRVTAAEALGHREFVMTKLYRSA
;
A
#
# COMPACT_ATOMS: atom_id res chain seq x y z
N GLY A 1 12.66 -7.58 -15.36
CA GLY A 1 12.28 -6.49 -16.27
C GLY A 1 11.17 -6.89 -17.21
N GLU A 2 11.42 -7.78 -18.17
CA GLU A 2 10.46 -8.07 -19.26
C GLU A 2 9.07 -8.52 -18.80
N LYS A 3 8.96 -9.39 -17.78
CA LYS A 3 7.65 -9.82 -17.26
C LYS A 3 6.83 -8.63 -16.76
N PHE A 4 7.47 -7.68 -16.07
CA PHE A 4 6.81 -6.45 -15.59
C PHE A 4 6.32 -5.58 -16.75
N ILE A 5 7.15 -5.36 -17.77
CA ILE A 5 6.73 -4.59 -18.95
C ILE A 5 5.55 -5.25 -19.65
N ARG A 6 5.61 -6.58 -19.88
CA ARG A 6 4.49 -7.32 -20.46
C ARG A 6 3.21 -7.21 -19.63
N THR A 7 3.32 -7.29 -18.30
CA THR A 7 2.18 -7.11 -17.39
C THR A 7 1.60 -5.71 -17.48
N PHE A 8 2.46 -4.68 -17.46
CA PHE A 8 2.04 -3.28 -17.60
C PHE A 8 1.35 -3.03 -18.95
N GLU A 9 1.95 -3.47 -20.05
CA GLU A 9 1.38 -3.33 -21.40
C GLU A 9 0.06 -4.08 -21.55
N ALA A 10 -0.07 -5.27 -20.94
CA ALA A 10 -1.34 -6.00 -20.92
C ALA A 10 -2.42 -5.23 -20.16
N TYR A 11 -2.10 -4.66 -18.99
CA TYR A 11 -3.04 -3.83 -18.24
C TYR A 11 -3.47 -2.59 -19.04
N GLN A 12 -2.52 -1.89 -19.67
CA GLN A 12 -2.83 -0.74 -20.51
C GLN A 12 -3.74 -1.14 -21.67
N ARG A 13 -3.41 -2.18 -22.41
CA ARG A 13 -4.19 -2.61 -23.59
C ARG A 13 -5.58 -3.16 -23.20
N ASP A 14 -5.63 -4.07 -22.25
CA ASP A 14 -6.81 -4.91 -22.00
C ASP A 14 -7.78 -4.30 -20.99
N VAL A 15 -7.33 -3.34 -20.16
CA VAL A 15 -8.16 -2.68 -19.15
C VAL A 15 -8.33 -1.20 -19.47
N ILE A 16 -7.24 -0.45 -19.62
CA ILE A 16 -7.30 1.00 -19.77
C ILE A 16 -7.79 1.40 -21.16
N GLU A 17 -7.06 1.06 -22.22
CA GLU A 17 -7.38 1.45 -23.60
C GLU A 17 -8.69 0.84 -24.10
N ALA A 18 -9.00 -0.39 -23.65
CA ALA A 18 -10.23 -1.07 -24.02
C ALA A 18 -11.51 -0.45 -23.41
N HIS A 19 -11.40 0.24 -22.27
CA HIS A 19 -12.57 0.71 -21.51
C HIS A 19 -12.57 2.22 -21.19
N LYS A 20 -11.48 2.96 -21.46
CA LYS A 20 -11.43 4.39 -21.21
C LYS A 20 -12.47 5.13 -22.06
N THR A 21 -13.25 5.99 -21.42
CA THR A 21 -14.19 6.91 -22.09
C THR A 21 -13.63 8.31 -22.23
N SER A 22 -12.54 8.62 -21.52
CA SER A 22 -11.82 9.90 -21.51
C SER A 22 -10.37 9.66 -21.15
N ASP A 23 -9.57 10.72 -21.10
CA ASP A 23 -8.29 10.64 -20.39
C ASP A 23 -8.55 10.35 -18.90
N LEU A 24 -7.84 9.36 -18.37
CA LEU A 24 -7.92 8.95 -16.97
C LEU A 24 -6.86 9.65 -16.10
N SER A 25 -5.94 10.41 -16.70
CA SER A 25 -4.91 11.17 -16.00
C SER A 25 -5.51 12.16 -14.99
N GLU A 26 -6.69 12.72 -15.27
CA GLU A 26 -7.42 13.63 -14.38
C GLU A 26 -8.20 12.93 -13.25
N SER A 27 -8.32 11.60 -13.29
CA SER A 27 -9.00 10.84 -12.22
C SER A 27 -8.21 10.83 -10.90
N GLN A 28 -6.91 11.14 -10.99
CA GLN A 28 -5.99 11.26 -9.86
C GLN A 28 -5.14 12.53 -10.04
N PRO A 29 -4.81 13.25 -8.95
CA PRO A 29 -5.16 12.97 -7.57
C PRO A 29 -6.65 13.22 -7.28
N THR A 30 -7.25 12.40 -6.41
CA THR A 30 -8.61 12.68 -5.92
C THR A 30 -8.69 14.05 -5.23
N LYS A 31 -9.89 14.63 -5.13
CA LYS A 31 -10.11 15.92 -4.42
C LYS A 31 -9.46 15.96 -3.04
N GLY A 32 -9.60 14.89 -2.25
CA GLY A 32 -8.95 14.79 -0.94
C GLY A 32 -7.42 14.78 -1.00
N ASN A 33 -6.83 14.20 -2.06
CA ASN A 33 -5.38 14.25 -2.27
C ASN A 33 -4.90 15.64 -2.70
N ILE A 34 -5.68 16.36 -3.50
CA ILE A 34 -5.39 17.75 -3.89
C ILE A 34 -5.43 18.66 -2.66
N GLU A 35 -6.47 18.55 -1.83
CA GLU A 35 -6.55 19.24 -0.53
C GLU A 35 -5.41 18.83 0.43
N GLY A 36 -4.86 17.63 0.25
CA GLY A 36 -3.70 17.11 0.97
C GLY A 36 -2.34 17.57 0.42
N GLY A 37 -2.32 18.33 -0.68
CA GLY A 37 -1.11 18.93 -1.25
C GLY A 37 -0.50 18.24 -2.47
N LEU A 38 -1.17 17.24 -3.07
CA LEU A 38 -0.71 16.64 -4.34
C LEU A 38 -1.26 17.43 -5.53
N SER A 39 -0.39 17.82 -6.46
CA SER A 39 -0.78 18.62 -7.62
C SER A 39 -1.01 17.78 -8.88
N THR A 40 -0.25 16.68 -9.08
CA THR A 40 -0.38 15.83 -10.27
C THR A 40 -0.39 14.33 -9.97
N ILE A 41 -0.82 13.53 -10.96
CA ILE A 41 -0.77 12.06 -10.88
C ILE A 41 0.66 11.54 -10.81
N GLU A 42 1.61 12.22 -11.47
CA GLU A 42 3.04 11.88 -11.47
C GLU A 42 3.64 12.06 -10.08
N GLU A 43 3.31 13.14 -9.38
CA GLU A 43 3.75 13.35 -7.99
C GLU A 43 3.27 12.22 -7.07
N LYS A 44 2.00 11.80 -7.24
CA LYS A 44 1.44 10.67 -6.51
C LYS A 44 2.15 9.35 -6.86
N ALA A 45 2.44 9.12 -8.14
CA ALA A 45 3.12 7.92 -8.61
C ALA A 45 4.57 7.85 -8.08
N MET A 46 5.29 8.97 -8.07
CA MET A 46 6.64 9.05 -7.48
C MET A 46 6.62 8.73 -5.97
N GLY A 47 5.61 9.21 -5.23
CA GLY A 47 5.44 8.83 -3.82
C GLY A 47 5.17 7.34 -3.61
N ASN A 48 4.52 6.66 -4.56
CA ASN A 48 4.35 5.21 -4.52
C ASN A 48 5.66 4.46 -4.81
N LEU A 49 6.47 4.98 -5.73
CA LEU A 49 7.78 4.39 -6.08
C LEU A 49 8.73 4.35 -4.88
N GLU A 50 8.74 5.40 -4.05
CA GLU A 50 9.61 5.47 -2.86
C GLU A 50 9.35 4.32 -1.85
N LYS A 51 8.17 3.67 -1.87
CA LYS A 51 7.86 2.51 -1.01
C LYS A 51 8.70 1.27 -1.34
N ILE A 52 9.23 1.19 -2.56
CA ILE A 52 10.07 0.07 -3.01
C ILE A 52 11.49 0.19 -2.42
N GLY A 53 11.89 1.40 -2.00
CA GLY A 53 13.23 1.69 -1.50
C GLY A 53 14.26 1.90 -2.62
N ARG A 54 15.47 2.30 -2.23
CA ARG A 54 16.57 2.62 -3.17
C ARG A 54 17.50 1.43 -3.42
N GLU A 55 17.65 0.57 -2.42
CA GLU A 55 18.44 -0.65 -2.47
C GLU A 55 17.48 -1.83 -2.41
N VAL A 56 17.09 -2.33 -3.59
CA VAL A 56 16.06 -3.36 -3.71
C VAL A 56 16.48 -4.44 -4.70
N GLN A 57 16.26 -5.70 -4.35
CA GLN A 57 16.39 -6.82 -5.26
C GLN A 57 15.01 -7.20 -5.80
N TYR A 58 14.64 -6.66 -6.97
CA TYR A 58 13.45 -7.09 -7.70
C TYR A 58 13.61 -8.56 -8.13
N ILE A 59 12.60 -9.39 -7.84
CA ILE A 59 12.59 -10.82 -8.15
C ILE A 59 11.67 -11.12 -9.33
N ASP A 60 10.37 -10.86 -9.18
CA ASP A 60 9.37 -11.19 -10.19
C ASP A 60 8.08 -10.38 -10.05
N VAL A 61 7.24 -10.46 -11.08
CA VAL A 61 5.83 -10.07 -10.99
C VAL A 61 5.00 -11.27 -10.58
N LEU A 62 4.08 -11.09 -9.64
CA LEU A 62 3.09 -12.07 -9.23
C LEU A 62 1.74 -11.74 -9.87
N GLY A 63 1.02 -12.75 -10.34
CA GLY A 63 -0.40 -12.62 -10.63
C GLY A 63 -1.23 -12.43 -9.36
N PRO A 64 -2.54 -12.13 -9.50
CA PRO A 64 -3.45 -12.03 -8.37
C PRO A 64 -3.40 -13.28 -7.50
N ALA A 65 -3.13 -13.11 -6.20
CA ALA A 65 -3.01 -14.20 -5.22
C ALA A 65 -1.94 -15.27 -5.53
N GLU A 66 -1.00 -15.02 -6.45
CA GLU A 66 0.11 -15.92 -6.72
C GLU A 66 1.14 -15.84 -5.59
N ALA A 67 1.47 -17.00 -4.99
CA ALA A 67 2.48 -17.07 -3.94
C ALA A 67 3.91 -16.91 -4.51
N PRO A 68 4.81 -16.18 -3.83
CA PRO A 68 6.19 -16.04 -4.26
C PRO A 68 6.95 -17.37 -4.18
N SER A 69 7.69 -17.72 -5.24
CA SER A 69 8.36 -19.03 -5.36
C SER A 69 9.85 -18.96 -5.71
N LYS A 70 10.40 -17.75 -5.94
CA LYS A 70 11.76 -17.53 -6.46
C LYS A 70 12.75 -17.02 -5.39
N GLY A 71 12.44 -17.23 -4.11
CA GLY A 71 13.27 -16.83 -2.99
C GLY A 71 12.97 -15.42 -2.45
N PRO A 72 13.77 -14.94 -1.47
CA PRO A 72 13.54 -13.67 -0.80
C PRO A 72 13.90 -12.47 -1.69
N GLY A 73 13.12 -11.40 -1.59
CA GLY A 73 13.33 -10.14 -2.29
C GLY A 73 12.01 -9.42 -2.54
N MET A 74 12.02 -8.45 -3.46
CA MET A 74 10.85 -7.66 -3.82
C MET A 74 10.08 -8.31 -4.97
N TYR A 75 8.79 -8.51 -4.76
CA TYR A 75 7.85 -8.94 -5.79
C TYR A 75 6.84 -7.83 -6.06
N PHE A 76 6.46 -7.66 -7.32
CA PHE A 76 5.37 -6.77 -7.70
C PHE A 76 4.11 -7.61 -7.97
N MET A 77 3.05 -7.45 -7.19
CA MET A 77 1.79 -8.13 -7.48
C MET A 77 0.91 -7.29 -8.39
N ASP A 78 0.54 -7.87 -9.53
CA ASP A 78 -0.41 -7.29 -10.49
C ASP A 78 -1.83 -7.32 -9.91
N SER A 79 -2.17 -6.29 -9.14
CA SER A 79 -3.42 -6.16 -8.38
C SER A 79 -4.06 -4.80 -8.60
N SER A 80 -5.37 -4.69 -8.33
CA SER A 80 -6.08 -3.41 -8.35
C SER A 80 -5.58 -2.47 -7.24
N SER A 81 -5.65 -1.16 -7.49
CA SER A 81 -5.31 -0.13 -6.49
C SER A 81 -6.35 0.01 -5.36
N ALA A 82 -7.51 -0.66 -5.48
CA ALA A 82 -8.53 -0.70 -4.44
C ALA A 82 -8.00 -1.41 -3.18
N ALA A 83 -7.89 -0.68 -2.07
CA ALA A 83 -7.21 -1.13 -0.86
C ALA A 83 -7.69 -2.51 -0.37
N ALA A 84 -9.01 -2.73 -0.26
CA ALA A 84 -9.57 -3.99 0.23
C ALA A 84 -9.28 -5.19 -0.69
N GLU A 85 -9.19 -4.99 -2.00
CA GLU A 85 -8.82 -6.05 -2.95
C GLU A 85 -7.33 -6.35 -2.86
N CYS A 86 -6.49 -5.32 -2.86
CA CYS A 86 -5.04 -5.47 -2.80
C CYS A 86 -4.60 -6.25 -1.54
N VAL A 87 -5.12 -5.88 -0.37
CA VAL A 87 -4.80 -6.59 0.89
C VAL A 87 -5.36 -8.01 0.91
N THR A 88 -6.51 -8.26 0.28
CA THR A 88 -7.05 -9.63 0.19
C THR A 88 -6.17 -10.51 -0.69
N LEU A 89 -5.74 -10.02 -1.86
CA LEU A 89 -4.89 -10.78 -2.79
C LEU A 89 -3.50 -11.05 -2.20
N MET A 90 -2.92 -10.06 -1.51
CA MET A 90 -1.65 -10.24 -0.81
C MET A 90 -1.78 -11.24 0.34
N ALA A 91 -2.83 -11.16 1.15
CA ALA A 91 -3.07 -12.19 2.17
C ALA A 91 -3.23 -13.59 1.55
N ALA A 92 -3.98 -13.72 0.45
CA ALA A 92 -4.20 -14.98 -0.25
C ALA A 92 -2.91 -15.56 -0.87
N ALA A 93 -1.97 -14.70 -1.30
CA ALA A 93 -0.65 -15.12 -1.78
C ALA A 93 0.31 -15.57 -0.65
N GLY A 94 -0.10 -15.45 0.62
CA GLY A 94 0.68 -15.90 1.77
C GLY A 94 1.53 -14.82 2.45
N PHE A 95 1.28 -13.54 2.18
CA PHE A 95 1.94 -12.45 2.92
C PHE A 95 1.40 -12.37 4.36
N ALA A 96 2.31 -12.31 5.34
CA ALA A 96 1.99 -12.49 6.76
C ALA A 96 1.76 -11.19 7.56
N VAL A 97 2.19 -10.04 7.03
CA VAL A 97 1.99 -8.71 7.64
C VAL A 97 1.76 -7.71 6.52
N HIS A 98 0.86 -6.76 6.72
CA HIS A 98 0.70 -5.61 5.82
C HIS A 98 1.12 -4.32 6.51
N THR A 99 1.86 -3.49 5.79
CA THR A 99 2.15 -2.12 6.19
C THR A 99 1.33 -1.18 5.30
N PHE A 100 0.55 -0.31 5.91
CA PHE A 100 -0.38 0.57 5.20
C PHE A 100 -0.14 2.04 5.56
N PRO A 101 0.72 2.75 4.81
CA PRO A 101 0.96 4.17 5.04
C PRO A 101 -0.29 4.98 4.65
N THR A 102 -0.72 5.86 5.54
CA THR A 102 -1.97 6.61 5.35
C THR A 102 -1.80 8.10 5.64
N GLY A 103 -2.12 8.94 4.65
CA GLY A 103 -2.06 10.40 4.79
C GLY A 103 -3.33 11.00 5.40
N GLN A 104 -4.49 10.38 5.16
CA GLN A 104 -5.80 10.89 5.56
C GLN A 104 -6.55 9.96 6.54
N GLY A 105 -5.86 8.94 7.08
CA GLY A 105 -6.44 8.05 8.08
C GLY A 105 -7.37 6.97 7.52
N ASN A 106 -7.10 6.47 6.31
CA ASN A 106 -7.72 5.23 5.83
C ASN A 106 -7.60 4.12 6.90
N VAL A 107 -8.73 3.53 7.27
CA VAL A 107 -8.87 2.59 8.39
C VAL A 107 -8.79 1.11 7.97
N ILE A 108 -8.50 0.83 6.70
CA ILE A 108 -8.46 -0.53 6.11
C ILE A 108 -7.78 -1.55 7.02
N GLY A 109 -8.51 -2.56 7.45
CA GLY A 109 -8.00 -3.74 8.16
C GLY A 109 -7.96 -4.97 7.26
N HIS A 110 -7.79 -6.13 7.88
CA HIS A 110 -7.94 -7.42 7.20
C HIS A 110 -8.30 -8.48 8.26
N PRO A 111 -9.23 -9.42 7.98
CA PRO A 111 -9.69 -10.39 8.98
C PRO A 111 -8.67 -11.47 9.35
N ILE A 112 -7.63 -11.69 8.55
CA ILE A 112 -6.67 -12.81 8.72
C ILE A 112 -5.25 -12.33 9.03
N VAL A 113 -4.86 -11.17 8.51
CA VAL A 113 -3.46 -10.72 8.49
C VAL A 113 -3.39 -9.36 9.19
N PRO A 114 -2.45 -9.14 10.11
CA PRO A 114 -2.33 -7.85 10.78
C PRO A 114 -1.95 -6.75 9.78
N VAL A 115 -2.58 -5.58 9.92
CA VAL A 115 -2.35 -4.42 9.07
C VAL A 115 -1.86 -3.27 9.92
N ILE A 116 -0.55 -3.03 9.89
CA ILE A 116 0.15 -1.95 10.61
C ILE A 116 -0.10 -0.63 9.89
N LYS A 117 -0.71 0.34 10.59
CA LYS A 117 -0.92 1.69 10.03
C LYS A 117 0.20 2.60 10.46
N LEU A 118 0.75 3.33 9.51
CA LEU A 118 1.75 4.36 9.77
C LEU A 118 1.39 5.66 9.08
N THR A 119 1.78 6.78 9.68
CA THR A 119 1.55 8.08 9.07
C THR A 119 2.69 9.05 9.35
N ALA A 120 3.02 9.87 8.36
CA ALA A 120 3.89 11.02 8.51
C ALA A 120 3.09 12.33 8.66
N ASN A 121 1.75 12.28 8.63
CA ASN A 121 0.91 13.48 8.68
C ASN A 121 0.54 13.84 10.14
N PRO A 122 1.05 14.96 10.69
CA PRO A 122 0.76 15.36 12.07
C PRO A 122 -0.74 15.58 12.33
N ARG A 123 -1.51 15.98 11.31
CA ARG A 123 -2.96 16.14 11.44
C ARG A 123 -3.63 14.80 11.71
N THR A 124 -3.25 13.76 10.96
CA THR A 124 -3.80 12.41 11.11
C THR A 124 -3.47 11.82 12.48
N VAL A 125 -2.23 12.02 12.95
CA VAL A 125 -1.85 11.63 14.32
C VAL A 125 -2.73 12.33 15.34
N ARG A 126 -2.95 13.64 15.20
CA ARG A 126 -3.76 14.41 16.15
C ARG A 126 -5.24 14.00 16.17
N THR A 127 -5.81 13.63 15.04
CA THR A 127 -7.27 13.41 14.91
C THR A 127 -7.69 11.96 14.84
N MET A 128 -6.77 11.03 14.60
CA MET A 128 -7.04 9.60 14.39
C MET A 128 -5.93 8.71 14.96
N SER A 129 -5.27 9.12 16.06
CA SER A 129 -4.16 8.37 16.67
C SER A 129 -4.53 6.96 17.05
N GLU A 130 -5.79 6.71 17.43
CA GLU A 130 -6.32 5.40 17.76
C GLU A 130 -6.28 4.40 16.60
N HIS A 131 -6.18 4.88 15.36
CA HIS A 131 -6.06 4.06 14.15
C HIS A 131 -4.61 3.88 13.68
N ILE A 132 -3.62 4.51 14.33
CA ILE A 132 -2.23 4.54 13.88
C ILE A 132 -1.34 3.71 14.82
N ASP A 133 -0.62 2.75 14.27
CA ASP A 133 0.35 1.94 15.00
C ASP A 133 1.71 2.64 15.12
N LEU A 134 2.11 3.40 14.09
CA LEU A 134 3.41 4.05 14.02
C LEU A 134 3.31 5.51 13.52
N ASP A 135 3.63 6.46 14.39
CA ASP A 135 3.79 7.87 14.06
C ASP A 135 5.24 8.16 13.60
N VAL A 136 5.39 8.54 12.33
CA VAL A 136 6.66 9.01 11.75
C VAL A 136 6.60 10.49 11.33
N SER A 137 5.65 11.26 11.89
CA SER A 137 5.48 12.69 11.62
C SER A 137 6.69 13.55 11.99
N GLY A 138 7.57 13.03 12.84
CA GLY A 138 8.88 13.62 13.13
C GLY A 138 9.75 13.84 11.88
N LEU A 139 9.52 13.09 10.79
CA LEU A 139 10.21 13.27 9.51
C LEU A 139 9.96 14.67 8.93
N LEU A 140 8.71 15.14 8.94
CA LEU A 140 8.35 16.47 8.42
C LEU A 140 8.87 17.60 9.31
N ARG A 141 9.08 17.32 10.60
CA ARG A 141 9.64 18.26 11.59
C ARG A 141 11.17 18.19 11.69
N ARG A 142 11.82 17.28 10.94
CA ARG A 142 13.27 17.01 11.00
C ARG A 142 13.77 16.53 12.38
N GLU A 143 12.88 15.95 13.17
CA GLU A 143 13.18 15.35 14.47
C GLU A 143 13.51 13.85 14.33
N LEU A 144 13.09 13.23 13.22
CA LEU A 144 13.33 11.84 12.87
C LEU A 144 14.02 11.78 11.51
N THR A 145 15.01 10.90 11.37
CA THR A 145 15.67 10.64 10.10
C THR A 145 14.93 9.54 9.33
N MET A 146 15.11 9.48 8.00
CA MET A 146 14.51 8.41 7.19
C MET A 146 14.92 7.02 7.68
N ASN A 147 16.22 6.83 7.99
CA ASN A 147 16.71 5.56 8.53
C ASN A 147 16.08 5.24 9.89
N GLY A 148 15.98 6.23 10.79
CA GLY A 148 15.33 6.02 12.09
C GLY A 148 13.84 5.69 11.98
N ALA A 149 13.13 6.26 11.00
CA ALA A 149 11.75 5.88 10.69
C ALA A 149 11.66 4.45 10.14
N GLY A 150 12.62 4.04 9.30
CA GLY A 150 12.77 2.68 8.80
C GLY A 150 13.00 1.67 9.94
N ASP A 151 13.92 1.96 10.84
CA ASP A 151 14.23 1.13 12.01
C ASP A 151 12.98 0.97 12.90
N ALA A 152 12.25 2.06 13.15
CA ALA A 152 11.00 2.01 13.92
C ALA A 152 9.91 1.18 13.23
N LEU A 153 9.83 1.22 11.89
CA LEU A 153 8.90 0.38 11.13
C LEU A 153 9.28 -1.09 11.20
N ILE A 154 10.57 -1.43 11.09
CA ILE A 154 11.06 -2.80 11.23
C ILE A 154 10.76 -3.34 12.63
N ASP A 155 11.02 -2.57 13.69
CA ASP A 155 10.67 -2.95 15.06
C ASP A 155 9.17 -3.21 15.20
N MET A 156 8.32 -2.33 14.65
CA MET A 156 6.87 -2.51 14.67
C MET A 156 6.42 -3.79 13.96
N VAL A 157 7.01 -4.11 12.82
CA VAL A 157 6.76 -5.36 12.09
C VAL A 157 7.16 -6.58 12.93
N VAL A 158 8.35 -6.56 13.53
CA VAL A 158 8.83 -7.65 14.39
C VAL A 158 7.94 -7.83 15.61
N ARG A 159 7.55 -6.74 16.29
CA ARG A 159 6.64 -6.81 17.44
C ARG A 159 5.26 -7.36 17.07
N THR A 160 4.75 -6.95 15.91
CA THR A 160 3.46 -7.44 15.38
C THR A 160 3.55 -8.93 15.04
N ALA A 161 4.62 -9.37 14.38
CA ALA A 161 4.87 -10.78 14.12
C ALA A 161 5.01 -11.62 15.41
N ASN A 162 5.47 -11.02 16.51
CA ASN A 162 5.53 -11.62 17.84
C ASN A 162 4.24 -11.48 18.68
N GLY A 163 3.11 -11.10 18.06
CA GLY A 163 1.79 -11.12 18.69
C GLY A 163 1.31 -9.78 19.25
N ARG A 164 1.99 -8.66 18.95
CA ARG A 164 1.40 -7.34 19.20
C ARG A 164 0.16 -7.17 18.30
N VAL A 165 -0.99 -6.93 18.93
CA VAL A 165 -2.25 -6.60 18.24
C VAL A 165 -2.15 -5.22 17.59
N THR A 166 -2.43 -5.11 16.30
CA THR A 166 -2.50 -3.83 15.58
C THR A 166 -3.74 -3.03 15.95
N ALA A 167 -3.69 -1.71 15.75
CA ALA A 167 -4.84 -0.83 15.97
C ALA A 167 -6.08 -1.31 15.21
N ALA A 168 -5.92 -1.82 13.98
CA ALA A 168 -7.04 -2.34 13.23
C ALA A 168 -7.64 -3.63 13.76
N GLU A 169 -6.82 -4.54 14.27
CA GLU A 169 -7.32 -5.75 14.93
C GLU A 169 -8.08 -5.38 16.21
N ALA A 170 -7.52 -4.47 17.03
CA ALA A 170 -8.14 -4.02 18.27
C ALA A 170 -9.48 -3.31 18.04
N LEU A 171 -9.60 -2.53 16.95
CA LEU A 171 -10.82 -1.81 16.58
C LEU A 171 -11.79 -2.65 15.72
N GLY A 172 -11.39 -3.86 15.30
CA GLY A 172 -12.24 -4.78 14.54
C GLY A 172 -12.41 -4.44 13.06
N HIS A 173 -11.48 -3.71 12.44
CA HIS A 173 -11.48 -3.43 11.00
C HIS A 173 -11.20 -4.71 10.21
N ARG A 174 -12.11 -5.09 9.32
CA ARG A 174 -12.15 -6.41 8.65
C ARG A 174 -12.52 -6.29 7.18
N GLU A 175 -11.87 -5.37 6.47
CA GLU A 175 -12.14 -5.16 5.06
C GLU A 175 -11.45 -6.23 4.20
N PHE A 176 -12.22 -6.91 3.35
CA PHE A 176 -11.73 -7.88 2.38
C PHE A 176 -12.71 -8.03 1.21
N VAL A 177 -12.25 -8.56 0.08
CA VAL A 177 -13.06 -8.76 -1.14
C VAL A 177 -12.81 -10.15 -1.73
N MET A 178 -13.83 -11.03 -1.74
CA MET A 178 -13.68 -12.40 -2.27
C MET A 178 -14.02 -12.55 -3.76
N THR A 179 -14.91 -11.71 -4.31
CA THR A 179 -15.46 -11.92 -5.65
C THR A 179 -15.61 -10.61 -6.41
N LYS A 180 -15.12 -10.62 -7.65
CA LYS A 180 -15.46 -9.64 -8.68
C LYS A 180 -15.80 -10.35 -9.99
N LEU A 181 -16.80 -9.82 -10.70
CA LEU A 181 -17.16 -10.24 -12.05
C LEU A 181 -16.18 -9.70 -13.10
N TYR A 182 -15.51 -8.57 -12.80
CA TYR A 182 -14.59 -7.88 -13.70
C TYR A 182 -13.39 -7.34 -12.93
N ARG A 183 -12.24 -7.26 -13.61
CA ARG A 183 -11.02 -6.63 -13.08
C ARG A 183 -11.25 -5.12 -12.97
N SER A 184 -11.00 -4.53 -11.81
CA SER A 184 -11.12 -3.08 -11.64
C SER A 184 -9.88 -2.36 -12.10
N ALA A 185 -10.12 -1.23 -12.78
CA ALA A 185 -9.11 -0.22 -13.09
C ALA A 185 -8.54 0.46 -11.83
#